data_AF-A0A2G9N6Y6-F1
#
_entry.id   AF-A0A2G9N6Y6-F1
#
_cell.length_a   1.000
_cell.length_b   1.000
_cell.length_c   1.000
_cell.angle_alpha   90.00
_cell.angle_beta   90.00
_cell.angle_gamma   90.00
#
_symmetry.space_group_name_H-M   'P 1'
#
loop_
_entity.id
_entity.type
_entity.pdbx_description
1 polymer ?
#
loop_
_entity_poly.entity_id
_entity_poly.type
_entity_poly.pdbx_seq_one_letter_code
_entity_poly.pdbx_strand_id
1 'polypeptide(L)'
;MAVVKKAAKKTLKKEPKKVSEHNKSHISGDVSGHIHHDSHNLSYPNHNLHHPSHHEGHKKARSGIKVLKGYSILLCFIYIFYFVLGIYKPNLLFLGGEAKSYAALVLDVILVGALIYLIYGITKRKGWAWWFCIVWYSASIINSIWSVYIMRVNVYNILHELLILSSVFIVLINALIIWYAYSKREYFMNPHHGERFEKKDKIFTYSLVCFWVLLLLISTSIGYDFYKTSTRMADSVIEELKDTTPLHAIEICETKEGAEKDICFVVFVTIFERYDLTPICGRIESDLYRFSCMQAKKE
;
A
#
# COMPACT_ATOMS: atom_id res chain seq x y z
N MET A 1 -52.57 2.86 2.63
CA MET A 1 -53.07 1.48 2.84
C MET A 1 -51.97 0.51 2.44
N ALA A 2 -51.80 -0.58 3.22
CA ALA A 2 -50.71 -1.59 3.21
C ALA A 2 -49.35 -1.04 3.69
N VAL A 3 -48.82 -1.28 4.91
CA VAL A 3 -48.74 -2.44 5.82
C VAL A 3 -48.06 -3.66 5.21
N VAL A 4 -46.75 -3.80 5.46
CA VAL A 4 -46.14 -5.11 5.77
C VAL A 4 -45.05 -4.93 6.84
N LYS A 5 -45.32 -5.53 8.00
CA LYS A 5 -44.39 -5.80 9.10
C LYS A 5 -43.37 -6.85 8.68
N LYS A 6 -42.14 -6.81 9.22
CA LYS A 6 -41.48 -8.03 9.72
C LYS A 6 -40.44 -7.72 10.79
N ALA A 7 -40.59 -8.46 11.88
CA ALA A 7 -39.78 -8.46 13.07
C ALA A 7 -38.53 -9.33 12.90
N ALA A 8 -37.47 -9.01 13.62
CA ALA A 8 -36.38 -9.93 13.89
C ALA A 8 -36.09 -9.97 15.40
N LYS A 9 -36.05 -11.20 15.89
CA LYS A 9 -36.14 -11.67 17.26
C LYS A 9 -34.72 -11.86 17.82
N LYS A 10 -34.46 -11.26 18.99
CA LYS A 10 -33.76 -11.80 20.17
C LYS A 10 -32.59 -12.79 19.94
N THR A 11 -31.42 -12.48 20.49
CA THR A 11 -30.58 -13.51 21.13
C THR A 11 -29.69 -12.90 22.22
N LEU A 12 -29.92 -13.38 23.44
CA LEU A 12 -29.06 -13.24 24.61
C LEU A 12 -27.66 -13.80 24.32
N LYS A 13 -26.62 -13.16 24.86
CA LYS A 13 -25.38 -13.88 25.16
C LYS A 13 -24.86 -13.50 26.55
N LYS A 14 -24.70 -14.56 27.34
CA LYS A 14 -24.32 -14.64 28.75
C LYS A 14 -22.89 -14.17 28.99
N GLU A 15 -22.66 -13.64 30.19
CA GLU A 15 -21.35 -13.48 30.84
C GLU A 15 -20.57 -14.80 30.93
N PRO A 16 -19.25 -14.71 31.14
CA PRO A 16 -18.57 -15.60 32.07
C PRO A 16 -17.81 -14.86 33.19
N LYS A 17 -18.19 -15.25 34.42
CA LYS A 17 -17.37 -15.48 35.64
C LYS A 17 -15.89 -15.10 35.57
N LYS A 18 -15.49 -14.17 36.44
CA LYS A 18 -14.11 -14.07 36.97
C LYS A 18 -14.00 -14.93 38.24
N VAL A 19 -13.08 -15.89 38.21
CA VAL A 19 -12.58 -16.66 39.36
C VAL A 19 -11.05 -16.69 39.26
N SER A 20 -10.40 -16.75 40.43
CA SER A 20 -8.99 -17.02 40.74
C SER A 20 -8.33 -15.79 41.38
N GLU A 21 -8.32 -15.69 42.71
CA GLU A 21 -7.38 -16.37 43.62
C GLU A 21 -5.92 -16.21 43.19
N HIS A 22 -5.19 -15.40 43.95
CA HIS A 22 -3.77 -15.63 44.17
C HIS A 22 -3.42 -15.35 45.63
N ASN A 23 -3.36 -16.45 46.36
CA ASN A 23 -2.71 -16.64 47.64
C ASN A 23 -1.24 -16.15 47.55
N LYS A 24 -0.83 -15.25 48.45
CA LYS A 24 0.59 -14.95 48.70
C LYS A 24 1.05 -15.75 49.92
N SER A 25 1.97 -16.67 49.65
CA SER A 25 2.71 -17.49 50.58
C SER A 25 3.58 -16.65 51.50
N HIS A 26 3.51 -16.98 52.79
CA HIS A 26 4.38 -16.53 53.86
C HIS A 26 5.12 -17.78 54.35
N ILE A 27 6.40 -17.95 54.03
CA ILE A 27 7.25 -18.94 54.70
C ILE A 27 8.65 -18.32 54.86
N SER A 28 8.93 -17.86 56.07
CA SER A 28 10.27 -17.77 56.65
C SER A 28 10.49 -19.04 57.47
N GLY A 29 11.70 -19.60 57.42
CA GLY A 29 12.05 -20.74 58.27
C GLY A 29 13.40 -21.33 57.92
N ASP A 30 14.45 -20.73 58.48
CA ASP A 30 15.76 -21.36 58.72
C ASP A 30 15.57 -22.69 59.47
N VAL A 31 16.16 -23.78 58.96
CA VAL A 31 16.70 -24.86 59.80
C VAL A 31 17.93 -25.46 59.11
N SER A 32 19.07 -25.27 59.77
CA SER A 32 20.34 -25.94 59.56
C SER A 32 20.24 -27.43 59.93
N GLY A 33 20.79 -28.31 59.10
CA GLY A 33 20.84 -29.75 59.36
C GLY A 33 21.82 -30.48 58.45
N HIS A 34 23.06 -30.63 58.93
CA HIS A 34 24.07 -31.53 58.39
C HIS A 34 23.65 -32.98 58.57
N ILE A 35 23.53 -33.77 57.48
CA ILE A 35 23.62 -35.23 57.53
C ILE A 35 24.38 -35.75 56.29
N HIS A 36 25.52 -36.37 56.55
CA HIS A 36 26.26 -37.31 55.69
C HIS A 36 25.38 -38.53 55.38
N HIS A 37 25.38 -39.05 54.14
CA HIS A 37 25.72 -40.45 53.83
C HIS A 37 25.47 -40.82 52.36
N ASP A 38 26.49 -41.51 51.84
CA ASP A 38 26.46 -42.66 50.93
C ASP A 38 26.02 -42.53 49.47
N SER A 39 27.07 -42.48 48.66
CA SER A 39 27.22 -43.17 47.39
C SER A 39 26.58 -44.57 47.34
N HIS A 40 25.53 -44.71 46.54
CA HIS A 40 25.18 -45.98 45.91
C HIS A 40 25.16 -45.84 44.40
N ASN A 41 26.19 -46.40 43.79
CA ASN A 41 26.20 -46.83 42.39
C ASN A 41 25.03 -47.78 42.15
N LEU A 42 24.02 -47.31 41.42
CA LEU A 42 23.04 -48.16 40.78
C LEU A 42 23.10 -47.91 39.27
N SER A 43 23.94 -48.73 38.64
CA SER A 43 24.03 -48.92 37.21
C SER A 43 22.73 -49.58 36.72
N TYR A 44 21.82 -48.77 36.18
CA TYR A 44 20.62 -49.26 35.50
C TYR A 44 20.88 -49.46 34.00
N PRO A 45 20.21 -50.46 33.39
CA PRO A 45 20.58 -51.01 32.09
C PRO A 45 20.27 -50.04 30.95
N ASN A 46 21.16 -50.06 29.98
CA ASN A 46 21.13 -49.32 28.73
C ASN A 46 19.91 -49.76 27.90
N HIS A 47 18.75 -49.16 28.15
CA HIS A 47 17.63 -49.22 27.22
C HIS A 47 18.02 -48.37 26.01
N ASN A 48 18.34 -49.07 24.91
CA ASN A 48 18.31 -48.55 23.56
C ASN A 48 16.91 -47.95 23.30
N LEU A 49 16.69 -46.71 23.73
CA LEU A 49 15.64 -45.88 23.19
C LEU A 49 16.01 -45.68 21.72
N HIS A 50 15.31 -46.40 20.85
CA HIS A 50 15.06 -45.95 19.50
C HIS A 50 14.57 -44.51 19.61
N HIS A 51 15.50 -43.55 19.43
CA HIS A 51 15.14 -42.20 19.08
C HIS A 51 14.29 -42.33 17.83
N PRO A 52 12.98 -41.98 17.86
CA PRO A 52 12.27 -41.78 16.62
C PRO A 52 13.07 -40.69 15.93
N SER A 53 13.73 -41.05 14.84
CA SER A 53 14.35 -40.13 13.91
C SER A 53 13.28 -39.11 13.61
N HIS A 54 13.40 -37.96 14.27
CA HIS A 54 12.60 -36.78 14.01
C HIS A 54 12.93 -36.46 12.56
N HIS A 55 12.13 -37.00 11.65
CA HIS A 55 12.07 -36.51 10.29
C HIS A 55 11.80 -35.03 10.47
N GLU A 56 12.85 -34.24 10.29
CA GLU A 56 12.79 -32.81 10.07
C GLU A 56 12.04 -32.63 8.75
N GLY A 57 10.74 -32.92 8.79
CA GLY A 57 9.81 -32.57 7.75
C GLY A 57 9.95 -31.06 7.62
N HIS A 58 10.63 -30.65 6.56
CA HIS A 58 10.92 -29.28 6.22
C HIS A 58 9.72 -28.41 6.60
N LYS A 59 9.84 -27.68 7.71
CA LYS A 59 8.83 -26.75 8.23
C LYS A 59 8.69 -25.58 7.25
N LYS A 60 8.14 -25.85 6.07
CA LYS A 60 7.74 -24.88 5.05
C LYS A 60 6.32 -24.45 5.37
N ALA A 61 6.20 -23.55 6.34
CA ALA A 61 4.94 -22.91 6.68
C ALA A 61 5.14 -21.45 7.11
N ARG A 62 6.06 -20.75 6.43
CA ARG A 62 6.41 -19.34 6.71
C ARG A 62 5.61 -18.32 5.88
N SER A 63 4.40 -18.64 5.41
CA SER A 63 3.88 -17.92 4.24
C SER A 63 3.35 -16.51 4.53
N GLY A 64 2.61 -16.25 5.62
CA GLY A 64 2.01 -14.93 5.86
C GLY A 64 3.03 -13.80 6.11
N ILE A 65 4.02 -14.02 6.99
CA ILE A 65 5.09 -13.03 7.24
C ILE A 65 6.01 -12.87 6.02
N LYS A 66 6.24 -13.93 5.26
CA LYS A 66 6.97 -13.81 3.99
C LYS A 66 6.22 -12.91 3.02
N VAL A 67 4.89 -13.00 2.96
CA VAL A 67 4.05 -12.12 2.14
C VAL A 67 4.13 -10.68 2.64
N LEU A 68 4.00 -10.44 3.95
CA LEU A 68 4.17 -9.10 4.52
C LEU A 68 5.54 -8.51 4.20
N LYS A 69 6.61 -9.29 4.39
CA LYS A 69 7.98 -8.89 4.05
C LYS A 69 8.12 -8.61 2.56
N GLY A 70 7.58 -9.48 1.70
CA GLY A 70 7.61 -9.33 0.25
C GLY A 70 6.89 -8.06 -0.20
N TYR A 71 5.73 -7.78 0.40
CA TYR A 71 4.99 -6.53 0.18
C TYR A 71 5.80 -5.30 0.62
N SER A 72 6.43 -5.32 1.79
CA SER A 72 7.30 -4.22 2.23
C SER A 72 8.51 -4.02 1.31
N ILE A 73 9.11 -5.10 0.79
CA ILE A 73 10.21 -5.04 -0.19
C ILE A 73 9.71 -4.43 -1.50
N LEU A 74 8.53 -4.85 -1.99
CA LEU A 74 7.91 -4.27 -3.18
C LEU A 74 7.68 -2.76 -3.01
N LEU A 75 7.12 -2.34 -1.88
CA LEU A 75 6.97 -0.92 -1.57
C LEU A 75 8.33 -0.20 -1.56
N CYS A 76 9.36 -0.79 -0.93
CA CYS A 76 10.69 -0.20 -0.90
C CYS A 76 11.27 -0.01 -2.30
N PHE A 77 11.07 -0.98 -3.18
CA PHE A 77 11.48 -0.88 -4.58
C PHE A 77 10.75 0.26 -5.29
N ILE A 78 9.44 0.38 -5.09
CA ILE A 78 8.63 1.47 -5.65
C ILE A 78 9.12 2.84 -5.15
N TYR A 79 9.38 2.98 -3.84
CA TYR A 79 9.93 4.23 -3.28
C TYR A 79 11.31 4.58 -3.83
N ILE A 80 12.20 3.60 -3.98
CA ILE A 80 13.52 3.80 -4.59
C ILE A 80 13.36 4.24 -6.05
N PHE A 81 12.46 3.62 -6.80
CA PHE A 81 12.17 4.00 -8.19
C PHE A 81 11.66 5.44 -8.27
N TYR A 82 10.70 5.83 -7.40
CA TYR A 82 10.23 7.21 -7.32
C TYR A 82 11.33 8.19 -6.93
N PHE A 83 12.20 7.83 -5.98
CA PHE A 83 13.35 8.64 -5.61
C PHE A 83 14.30 8.87 -6.81
N VAL A 84 14.60 7.82 -7.58
CA VAL A 84 15.43 7.94 -8.79
C VAL A 84 14.77 8.85 -9.83
N LEU A 85 13.46 8.73 -10.06
CA LEU A 85 12.72 9.65 -10.93
C LEU A 85 12.74 11.09 -10.38
N GLY A 86 12.65 11.24 -9.06
CA GLY A 86 12.70 12.49 -8.33
C GLY A 86 14.05 13.23 -8.48
N ILE A 87 15.15 12.53 -8.69
CA ILE A 87 16.45 13.16 -8.98
C ILE A 87 16.39 13.93 -10.31
N TYR A 88 15.71 13.39 -11.32
CA TYR A 88 15.58 14.04 -12.63
C TYR A 88 14.53 15.16 -12.62
N LYS A 89 13.48 15.01 -11.80
CA LYS A 89 12.45 16.02 -11.59
C LYS A 89 12.00 15.98 -10.13
N PRO A 90 12.51 16.88 -9.26
CA PRO A 90 12.23 16.84 -7.82
C PRO A 90 10.80 17.31 -7.54
N ASN A 91 9.85 16.42 -7.81
CA ASN A 91 8.45 16.55 -7.45
C ASN A 91 8.14 15.42 -6.47
N LEU A 92 8.12 15.75 -5.18
CA LEU A 92 7.59 14.86 -4.16
C LEU A 92 6.10 15.12 -3.99
N LEU A 93 5.30 14.05 -4.07
CA LEU A 93 3.88 14.06 -3.70
C LEU A 93 3.76 13.49 -2.28
N PHE A 94 4.05 14.31 -1.27
CA PHE A 94 3.82 13.95 0.13
C PHE A 94 2.76 14.88 0.71
N LEU A 95 1.73 14.32 1.34
CA LEU A 95 0.57 15.05 1.84
C LEU A 95 -0.12 15.92 0.76
N GLY A 96 -0.14 15.49 -0.49
CA GLY A 96 -0.84 16.20 -1.57
C GLY A 96 -0.24 17.55 -2.01
N GLY A 97 0.89 17.97 -1.45
CA GLY A 97 1.61 19.17 -1.88
C GLY A 97 2.78 18.84 -2.81
N GLU A 98 2.97 19.63 -3.86
CA GLU A 98 4.22 19.59 -4.66
C GLU A 98 5.34 20.28 -3.87
N ALA A 99 6.13 19.51 -3.13
CA ALA A 99 7.35 20.05 -2.53
C ALA A 99 8.46 20.09 -3.59
N LYS A 100 8.55 21.20 -4.34
CA LYS A 100 9.67 21.48 -5.26
C LYS A 100 10.88 22.00 -4.49
N SER A 101 11.59 21.11 -3.80
CA SER A 101 12.77 21.50 -3.00
C SER A 101 13.67 20.32 -2.67
N TYR A 102 14.96 20.59 -2.38
CA TYR A 102 15.88 19.63 -1.77
C TYR A 102 15.33 18.96 -0.50
N ALA A 103 14.44 19.65 0.23
CA ALA A 103 13.75 19.08 1.38
C ALA A 103 12.95 17.82 1.04
N ALA A 104 12.40 17.75 -0.18
CA ALA A 104 11.62 16.62 -0.64
C ALA A 104 12.49 15.37 -0.87
N LEU A 105 13.67 15.55 -1.45
CA LEU A 105 14.66 14.48 -1.60
C LEU A 105 15.14 13.94 -0.25
N VAL A 106 15.35 14.82 0.72
CA VAL A 106 15.74 14.42 2.09
C VAL A 106 14.64 13.57 2.73
N LEU A 107 13.37 13.96 2.57
CA LEU A 107 12.23 13.19 3.08
C LEU A 107 12.14 11.81 2.41
N ASP A 108 12.33 11.71 1.10
CA ASP A 108 12.35 10.42 0.39
C ASP A 108 13.44 9.49 0.93
N VAL A 109 14.66 9.99 1.12
CA VAL A 109 15.76 9.20 1.69
C VAL A 109 15.41 8.69 3.09
N ILE A 110 14.78 9.53 3.92
CA ILE A 110 14.32 9.14 5.25
C ILE A 110 13.25 8.05 5.17
N LEU A 111 12.27 8.18 4.27
CA LEU A 111 11.20 7.20 4.07
C LEU A 111 11.75 5.86 3.58
N VAL A 112 12.67 5.87 2.62
CA VAL A 112 13.35 4.66 2.13
C VAL A 112 14.16 4.01 3.26
N GLY A 113 14.95 4.80 4.01
CA GLY A 113 15.72 4.32 5.15
C GLY A 113 14.84 3.69 6.24
N ALA A 114 13.72 4.34 6.57
CA ALA A 114 12.70 3.83 7.48
C ALA A 114 12.13 2.49 7.01
N LEU A 115 11.81 2.36 5.72
CA LEU A 115 11.25 1.14 5.18
C LEU A 115 12.27 -0.01 5.14
N ILE A 116 13.53 0.27 4.82
CA ILE A 116 14.64 -0.71 4.93
C ILE A 116 14.79 -1.18 6.37
N TYR A 117 14.76 -0.25 7.33
CA TYR A 117 14.82 -0.57 8.76
C TYR A 117 13.64 -1.46 9.17
N LEU A 118 12.41 -1.16 8.73
CA LEU A 118 11.25 -2.01 8.98
C LEU A 118 11.42 -3.43 8.40
N ILE A 119 11.89 -3.56 7.15
CA ILE A 119 12.15 -4.86 6.50
C ILE A 119 13.18 -5.66 7.30
N TYR A 120 14.25 -5.01 7.76
CA TYR A 120 15.25 -5.63 8.62
C TYR A 120 14.62 -6.13 9.93
N GLY A 121 13.80 -5.30 10.58
CA GLY A 121 13.08 -5.65 11.80
C GLY A 121 12.13 -6.84 11.63
N ILE A 122 11.35 -6.87 10.55
CA ILE A 122 10.48 -8.00 10.18
C ILE A 122 11.31 -9.27 9.96
N THR A 123 12.43 -9.15 9.22
CA THR A 123 13.31 -10.28 8.89
C THR A 123 13.97 -10.88 10.13
N LYS A 124 14.40 -10.04 11.07
CA LYS A 124 15.03 -10.44 12.32
C LYS A 124 14.02 -10.70 13.45
N ARG A 125 12.71 -10.60 13.19
CA ARG A 125 11.62 -10.79 14.17
C ARG A 125 11.86 -10.00 15.45
N LYS A 126 12.09 -8.70 15.31
CA LYS A 126 12.32 -7.80 16.46
C LYS A 126 10.99 -7.23 16.95
N GLY A 127 10.81 -7.17 18.27
CA GLY A 127 9.57 -6.66 18.87
C GLY A 127 9.26 -5.20 18.50
N TRP A 128 10.28 -4.35 18.34
CA TRP A 128 10.10 -2.96 17.89
C TRP A 128 9.54 -2.87 16.46
N ALA A 129 9.80 -3.87 15.62
CA ALA A 129 9.31 -3.89 14.23
C ALA A 129 7.80 -4.02 14.17
N TRP A 130 7.18 -4.64 15.18
CA TRP A 130 5.72 -4.70 15.30
C TRP A 130 5.10 -3.32 15.49
N TRP A 131 5.62 -2.55 16.45
CA TRP A 131 5.18 -1.17 16.67
C TRP A 131 5.41 -0.30 15.45
N PHE A 132 6.60 -0.43 14.84
CA PHE A 132 6.93 0.36 13.67
C PHE A 132 6.07 0.01 12.45
N CYS A 133 5.74 -1.27 12.26
CA CYS A 133 4.79 -1.73 11.25
C CYS A 133 3.43 -1.04 11.42
N ILE A 134 2.88 -1.05 12.64
CA ILE A 134 1.59 -0.42 12.92
C ILE A 134 1.63 1.07 12.61
N VAL A 135 2.64 1.78 13.14
CA VAL A 135 2.80 3.24 12.92
C VAL A 135 2.95 3.56 11.44
N TRP A 136 3.81 2.83 10.71
CA TRP A 136 4.08 3.05 9.30
C TRP A 136 2.82 2.92 8.43
N TYR A 137 2.10 1.80 8.58
CA TYR A 137 0.89 1.56 7.77
C TYR A 137 -0.27 2.45 8.20
N SER A 138 -0.34 2.88 9.46
CA SER A 138 -1.33 3.86 9.92
C SER A 138 -1.05 5.26 9.37
N ALA A 139 0.23 5.68 9.37
CA ALA A 139 0.65 6.92 8.74
C ALA A 139 0.37 6.91 7.23
N SER A 140 0.51 5.75 6.58
CA SER A 140 0.18 5.58 5.15
C SER A 140 -1.33 5.77 4.89
N ILE A 141 -2.21 5.28 5.77
CA ILE A 141 -3.66 5.53 5.70
C ILE A 141 -3.95 7.03 5.82
N ILE A 142 -3.37 7.69 6.83
CA ILE A 142 -3.58 9.12 7.06
C ILE A 142 -3.09 9.93 5.86
N ASN A 143 -1.90 9.64 5.35
CA ASN A 143 -1.34 10.30 4.17
C ASN A 143 -2.21 10.11 2.93
N SER A 144 -2.78 8.92 2.73
CA SER A 144 -3.68 8.61 1.61
C SER A 144 -4.97 9.43 1.66
N ILE A 145 -5.59 9.52 2.85
CA ILE A 145 -6.82 10.30 3.05
C ILE A 145 -6.53 11.79 2.88
N TRP A 146 -5.43 12.26 3.46
CA TRP A 146 -5.01 13.67 3.39
C TRP A 146 -4.70 14.10 1.96
N SER A 147 -4.03 13.23 1.18
CA SER A 147 -3.72 13.50 -0.22
C SER A 147 -4.98 13.66 -1.07
N VAL A 148 -5.99 12.81 -0.89
CA VAL A 148 -7.28 12.96 -1.58
C VAL A 148 -7.99 14.25 -1.17
N TYR A 149 -7.98 14.59 0.12
CA TYR A 149 -8.62 15.81 0.61
C TYR A 149 -8.00 17.08 0.00
N ILE A 150 -6.67 17.13 -0.11
CA ILE A 150 -5.96 18.29 -0.69
C ILE A 150 -6.07 18.32 -2.21
N MET A 151 -5.92 17.18 -2.89
CA MET A 151 -5.94 17.12 -4.36
C MET A 151 -7.31 17.37 -4.98
N ARG A 152 -8.39 17.33 -4.18
CA ARG A 152 -9.76 17.63 -4.63
C ARG A 152 -9.88 18.98 -5.34
N VAL A 153 -8.97 19.93 -5.08
CA VAL A 153 -9.04 21.30 -5.60
C VAL A 153 -8.37 21.46 -6.96
N ASN A 154 -7.42 20.59 -7.34
CA ASN A 154 -6.45 20.89 -8.41
C ASN A 154 -6.31 19.82 -9.51
N VAL A 155 -7.08 18.73 -9.50
CA VAL A 155 -6.86 17.60 -10.43
C VAL A 155 -8.07 17.35 -11.33
N TYR A 156 -7.80 17.10 -12.61
CA TYR A 156 -8.75 16.69 -13.63
C TYR A 156 -9.64 15.50 -13.19
N ASN A 157 -10.92 15.49 -13.56
CA ASN A 157 -11.94 14.54 -13.07
C ASN A 157 -11.51 13.06 -13.16
N ILE A 158 -10.92 12.61 -14.27
CA ILE A 158 -10.53 11.19 -14.46
C ILE A 158 -9.32 10.81 -13.61
N LEU A 159 -8.31 11.68 -13.53
CA LEU A 159 -7.16 11.47 -12.65
C LEU A 159 -7.61 11.49 -11.17
N HIS A 160 -8.57 12.33 -10.84
CA HIS A 160 -9.17 12.39 -9.51
C HIS A 160 -9.93 11.10 -9.15
N GLU A 161 -10.68 10.50 -10.07
CA GLU A 161 -11.32 9.19 -9.86
C GLU A 161 -10.29 8.07 -9.62
N LEU A 162 -9.20 8.06 -10.41
CA LEU A 162 -8.12 7.10 -10.24
C LEU A 162 -7.38 7.31 -8.91
N LEU A 163 -7.16 8.56 -8.50
CA LEU A 163 -6.59 8.92 -7.21
C LEU A 163 -7.49 8.46 -6.05
N ILE A 164 -8.80 8.72 -6.10
CA ILE A 164 -9.75 8.23 -5.08
C ILE A 164 -9.70 6.71 -5.00
N LEU A 165 -9.81 6.03 -6.15
CA LEU A 165 -9.79 4.57 -6.21
C LEU A 165 -8.49 4.03 -5.59
N SER A 166 -7.34 4.57 -6.01
CA SER A 166 -6.04 4.16 -5.46
C SER A 166 -5.97 4.38 -3.95
N SER A 167 -6.51 5.50 -3.44
CA SER A 167 -6.54 5.81 -2.02
C SER A 167 -7.41 4.80 -1.24
N VAL A 168 -8.57 4.42 -1.77
CA VAL A 168 -9.42 3.38 -1.16
C VAL A 168 -8.66 2.05 -1.05
N PHE A 169 -7.98 1.63 -2.11
CA PHE A 169 -7.18 0.39 -2.08
C PHE A 169 -6.00 0.47 -1.10
N ILE A 170 -5.29 1.61 -1.05
CA ILE A 170 -4.22 1.85 -0.08
C ILE A 170 -4.77 1.72 1.35
N VAL A 171 -5.92 2.32 1.65
CA VAL A 171 -6.55 2.22 2.97
C VAL A 171 -6.91 0.76 3.30
N LEU A 172 -7.56 0.04 2.38
CA LEU A 172 -7.96 -1.36 2.59
C LEU A 172 -6.76 -2.29 2.79
N ILE A 173 -5.72 -2.15 1.97
CA ILE A 173 -4.51 -2.98 2.07
C ILE A 173 -3.77 -2.69 3.38
N ASN A 174 -3.61 -1.41 3.75
CA ASN A 174 -2.93 -1.04 5.00
C ASN A 174 -3.74 -1.47 6.22
N ALA A 175 -5.06 -1.35 6.21
CA ALA A 175 -5.92 -1.85 7.27
C ALA A 175 -5.81 -3.38 7.43
N LEU A 176 -5.76 -4.12 6.31
CA LEU A 176 -5.54 -5.56 6.30
C LEU A 176 -4.17 -5.93 6.89
N ILE A 177 -3.12 -5.18 6.56
CA ILE A 177 -1.77 -5.38 7.11
C ILE A 177 -1.72 -5.10 8.61
N ILE A 178 -2.32 -4.00 9.06
CA ILE A 178 -2.41 -3.66 10.48
C ILE A 178 -3.15 -4.78 11.23
N TRP A 179 -4.30 -5.21 10.73
CA TRP A 179 -5.05 -6.33 11.29
C TRP A 179 -4.19 -7.60 11.39
N TYR A 180 -3.46 -7.94 10.32
CA TYR A 180 -2.58 -9.10 10.31
C TYR A 180 -1.46 -8.97 11.36
N ALA A 181 -0.78 -7.82 11.40
CA ALA A 181 0.30 -7.54 12.35
C ALA A 181 -0.17 -7.62 13.80
N TYR A 182 -1.36 -7.11 14.14
CA TYR A 182 -1.97 -7.28 15.46
C TYR A 182 -2.27 -8.76 15.74
N SER A 183 -2.89 -9.45 14.77
CA SER A 183 -3.31 -10.84 14.94
C SER A 183 -2.16 -11.84 15.12
N LYS A 184 -0.95 -11.44 14.70
CA LYS A 184 0.30 -12.20 14.73
C LYS A 184 1.40 -11.52 15.56
N ARG A 185 1.04 -10.71 16.56
CA ARG A 185 2.01 -10.01 17.45
C ARG A 185 3.12 -10.93 17.99
N GLU A 186 2.76 -12.15 18.37
CA GLU A 186 3.69 -13.13 18.94
C GLU A 186 4.86 -13.47 17.99
N TYR A 187 4.64 -13.39 16.68
CA TYR A 187 5.69 -13.67 15.69
C TYR A 187 6.82 -12.62 15.71
N PHE A 188 6.51 -11.39 16.13
CA PHE A 188 7.49 -10.33 16.26
C PHE A 188 8.21 -10.36 17.62
N MET A 189 7.61 -11.00 18.62
CA MET A 189 8.13 -11.02 19.99
C MET A 189 8.96 -12.29 20.26
N ASN A 190 8.62 -13.41 19.61
CA ASN A 190 9.23 -14.70 19.86
C ASN A 190 9.97 -15.22 18.62
N PRO A 191 11.30 -15.08 18.54
CA PRO A 191 12.08 -15.49 17.36
C PRO A 191 11.96 -16.98 17.06
N HIS A 192 11.69 -17.81 18.07
CA HIS A 192 11.67 -19.27 18.01
C HIS A 192 10.25 -19.86 17.94
N HIS A 193 9.22 -19.02 17.76
CA HIS A 193 7.85 -19.52 17.66
C HIS A 193 7.71 -20.48 16.47
N GLY A 194 7.33 -21.73 16.77
CA GLY A 194 7.20 -22.80 15.79
C GLY A 194 6.00 -22.56 14.89
N GLU A 195 6.25 -22.11 13.67
CA GLU A 195 5.20 -21.67 12.74
C GLU A 195 4.42 -22.87 12.18
N ARG A 196 3.17 -23.04 12.62
CA ARG A 196 2.16 -23.75 11.82
C ARG A 196 1.46 -22.72 10.95
N PHE A 197 1.19 -23.05 9.69
CA PHE A 197 0.47 -22.16 8.80
C PHE A 197 -0.98 -22.05 9.28
N GLU A 198 -1.34 -20.91 9.87
CA GLU A 198 -2.65 -20.73 10.47
C GLU A 198 -3.65 -20.21 9.45
N LYS A 199 -4.94 -20.38 9.73
CA LYS A 199 -6.04 -19.86 8.89
C LYS A 199 -5.91 -18.36 8.61
N LYS A 200 -5.42 -17.58 9.59
CA LYS A 200 -5.19 -16.13 9.47
C LYS A 200 -4.19 -15.79 8.37
N ASP A 201 -3.13 -16.60 8.19
CA ASP A 201 -2.11 -16.37 7.17
C ASP A 201 -2.67 -16.57 5.75
N LYS A 202 -3.56 -17.55 5.58
CA LYS A 202 -4.29 -17.79 4.33
C LYS A 202 -5.22 -16.62 3.99
N ILE A 203 -6.01 -16.18 4.97
CA ILE A 203 -6.93 -15.05 4.80
C ILE A 203 -6.14 -13.81 4.39
N PHE A 204 -5.09 -13.46 5.13
CA PHE A 204 -4.23 -12.32 4.79
C PHE A 204 -3.68 -12.41 3.36
N THR A 205 -3.09 -13.55 3.00
CA THR A 205 -2.46 -13.73 1.69
C THR A 205 -3.49 -13.65 0.56
N TYR A 206 -4.62 -14.37 0.66
CA TYR A 206 -5.64 -14.37 -0.38
C TYR A 206 -6.36 -13.03 -0.50
N SER A 207 -6.66 -12.36 0.61
CA SER A 207 -7.24 -11.01 0.59
C SER A 207 -6.29 -10.02 -0.07
N LEU A 208 -4.99 -10.08 0.24
CA LEU A 208 -4.00 -9.20 -0.38
C LEU A 208 -3.91 -9.42 -1.90
N VAL A 209 -3.82 -10.69 -2.34
CA VAL A 209 -3.81 -11.03 -3.77
C VAL A 209 -5.10 -10.59 -4.46
N CYS A 210 -6.26 -10.80 -3.83
CA CYS A 210 -7.55 -10.36 -4.35
C CYS A 210 -7.60 -8.85 -4.54
N PHE A 211 -7.13 -8.06 -3.55
CA PHE A 211 -7.07 -6.61 -3.69
C PHE A 211 -6.17 -6.15 -4.83
N TRP A 212 -5.01 -6.78 -5.02
CA TRP A 212 -4.13 -6.47 -6.15
C TRP A 212 -4.76 -6.80 -7.51
N VAL A 213 -5.41 -7.96 -7.63
CA VAL A 213 -6.11 -8.33 -8.87
C VAL A 213 -7.24 -7.36 -9.17
N LEU A 214 -8.07 -7.01 -8.17
CA LEU A 214 -9.15 -6.04 -8.34
C LEU A 214 -8.62 -4.65 -8.72
N LEU A 215 -7.53 -4.19 -8.08
CA LEU A 215 -6.90 -2.92 -8.42
C LEU A 215 -6.46 -2.91 -9.89
N LEU A 216 -5.76 -3.95 -10.34
CA LEU A 216 -5.31 -4.06 -11.73
C LEU A 216 -6.48 -4.08 -12.73
N LEU A 217 -7.55 -4.83 -12.43
CA LEU A 217 -8.73 -4.90 -13.29
C LEU A 217 -9.43 -3.55 -13.41
N ILE A 218 -9.68 -2.87 -12.28
CA ILE A 218 -10.37 -1.57 -12.30
C ILE A 218 -9.48 -0.49 -12.94
N SER A 219 -8.18 -0.44 -12.62
CA SER A 219 -7.24 0.49 -13.25
C SER A 219 -7.14 0.27 -14.76
N THR A 220 -7.16 -0.97 -15.23
CA THR A 220 -7.16 -1.28 -16.67
C THR A 220 -8.45 -0.83 -17.34
N SER A 221 -9.61 -1.05 -16.69
CA SER A 221 -10.90 -0.58 -17.20
C SER A 221 -10.95 0.94 -17.35
N ILE A 222 -10.56 1.67 -16.29
CA ILE A 222 -10.52 3.15 -16.31
C ILE A 222 -9.52 3.64 -17.37
N GLY A 223 -8.35 3.00 -17.46
CA GLY A 223 -7.33 3.34 -18.46
C GLY A 223 -7.82 3.12 -19.90
N TYR A 224 -8.55 2.04 -20.14
CA TYR A 224 -9.16 1.76 -21.44
C TYR A 224 -10.24 2.78 -21.81
N ASP A 225 -11.12 3.12 -20.87
CA ASP A 225 -12.17 4.12 -21.08
C ASP A 225 -11.58 5.51 -21.32
N PHE A 226 -10.52 5.88 -20.59
CA PHE A 226 -9.76 7.10 -20.83
C PHE A 226 -9.16 7.10 -22.23
N TYR A 227 -8.43 6.04 -22.61
CA TYR A 227 -7.80 5.93 -23.93
C TYR A 227 -8.82 6.03 -25.07
N LYS A 228 -9.93 5.29 -24.98
CA LYS A 228 -11.00 5.31 -25.98
C LYS A 228 -11.65 6.68 -26.10
N THR A 229 -11.93 7.34 -24.97
CA THR A 229 -12.55 8.67 -24.95
C THR A 229 -11.62 9.72 -25.52
N SER A 230 -10.36 9.77 -25.07
CA SER A 230 -9.36 10.70 -25.58
C SER A 230 -9.09 10.50 -27.07
N THR A 231 -9.03 9.26 -27.55
CA THR A 231 -8.82 8.98 -28.99
C THR A 231 -10.01 9.46 -29.82
N ARG A 232 -11.25 9.19 -29.37
CA ARG A 232 -12.45 9.66 -30.08
C ARG A 232 -12.54 11.18 -30.13
N MET A 233 -12.19 11.86 -29.03
CA MET A 233 -12.10 13.32 -29.01
C MET A 233 -11.02 13.83 -29.95
N ALA A 234 -9.84 13.23 -29.94
CA ALA A 234 -8.74 13.61 -30.83
C ALA A 234 -9.12 13.43 -32.31
N ASP A 235 -9.72 12.29 -32.69
CA ASP A 235 -10.17 12.04 -34.07
C ASP A 235 -11.20 13.08 -34.54
N SER A 236 -12.17 13.41 -33.67
CA SER A 236 -13.18 14.44 -33.97
C SER A 236 -12.54 15.81 -34.16
N VAL A 237 -11.52 16.16 -33.36
CA VAL A 237 -10.82 17.43 -33.51
C VAL A 237 -9.91 17.43 -34.74
N ILE A 238 -9.24 16.32 -35.05
CA ILE A 238 -8.43 16.19 -36.26
C ILE A 238 -9.28 16.46 -37.49
N GLU A 239 -10.48 15.89 -37.55
CA GLU A 239 -11.43 16.10 -38.65
C GLU A 239 -11.87 17.57 -38.76
N GLU A 240 -12.15 18.22 -37.63
CA GLU A 240 -12.57 19.63 -37.58
C GLU A 240 -11.45 20.63 -37.93
N LEU A 241 -10.21 20.31 -37.54
CA LEU A 241 -9.04 21.16 -37.83
C LEU A 241 -8.46 20.90 -39.22
N LYS A 242 -8.86 19.81 -39.89
CA LYS A 242 -8.40 19.48 -41.22
C LYS A 242 -8.76 20.61 -42.19
N ASP A 243 -7.78 21.03 -42.98
CA ASP A 243 -7.91 22.10 -43.98
C ASP A 243 -8.19 23.51 -43.42
N THR A 244 -8.06 23.70 -42.10
CA THR A 244 -8.17 25.03 -41.47
C THR A 244 -6.83 25.76 -41.45
N THR A 245 -6.87 27.09 -41.40
CA THR A 245 -5.65 27.89 -41.18
C THR A 245 -5.26 27.89 -39.70
N PRO A 246 -3.98 28.08 -39.34
CA PRO A 246 -3.55 28.07 -37.94
C PRO A 246 -4.32 29.07 -37.05
N LEU A 247 -4.66 30.26 -37.59
CA LEU A 247 -5.44 31.26 -36.88
C LEU A 247 -6.86 30.77 -36.58
N HIS A 248 -7.53 30.17 -37.57
CA HIS A 248 -8.88 29.66 -37.39
C HIS A 248 -8.92 28.43 -36.47
N ALA A 249 -7.90 27.58 -36.52
CA ALA A 249 -7.77 26.45 -35.62
C ALA A 249 -7.67 26.86 -34.14
N ILE A 250 -6.99 27.99 -33.85
CA ILE A 250 -6.95 28.54 -32.48
C ILE A 250 -8.35 28.97 -32.04
N GLU A 251 -9.12 29.64 -32.91
CA GLU A 251 -10.50 30.05 -32.61
C GLU A 251 -11.38 28.83 -32.33
N ILE A 252 -11.28 27.77 -33.13
CA ILE A 252 -11.99 26.51 -32.91
C ILE A 252 -11.65 25.93 -31.54
N CYS A 253 -10.35 25.79 -31.21
CA CYS A 253 -9.96 25.25 -29.91
C CYS A 253 -10.38 26.13 -28.72
N GLU A 254 -10.40 27.45 -28.87
CA GLU A 254 -10.84 28.39 -27.81
C GLU A 254 -12.32 28.23 -27.47
N THR A 255 -13.16 27.83 -28.43
CA THR A 255 -14.61 27.63 -28.22
C THR A 255 -14.97 26.32 -27.53
N LYS A 256 -14.05 25.36 -27.46
CA LYS A 256 -14.24 24.10 -26.76
C LYS A 256 -14.09 24.30 -25.25
N GLU A 257 -14.62 23.36 -24.45
CA GLU A 257 -14.55 23.40 -22.99
C GLU A 257 -13.84 22.16 -22.41
N GLY A 258 -13.22 22.33 -21.24
CA GLY A 258 -12.61 21.24 -20.46
C GLY A 258 -11.56 20.45 -21.24
N ALA A 259 -11.63 19.12 -21.18
CA ALA A 259 -10.65 18.26 -21.86
C ALA A 259 -10.68 18.37 -23.39
N GLU A 260 -11.82 18.70 -23.98
CA GLU A 260 -11.90 18.79 -25.43
C GLU A 260 -11.07 19.96 -25.95
N LYS A 261 -11.06 21.08 -25.20
CA LYS A 261 -10.17 22.22 -25.44
C LYS A 261 -8.70 21.83 -25.32
N ASP A 262 -8.33 21.16 -24.23
CA ASP A 262 -6.94 20.75 -23.99
C ASP A 262 -6.44 19.78 -25.06
N ILE A 263 -7.25 18.77 -25.42
CA ILE A 263 -6.95 17.83 -26.51
C ILE A 263 -6.85 18.58 -27.83
N CYS A 264 -7.70 19.57 -28.07
CA CYS A 264 -7.67 20.36 -29.30
C CYS A 264 -6.35 21.10 -29.46
N PHE A 265 -5.84 21.74 -28.41
CA PHE A 265 -4.53 22.38 -28.47
C PHE A 265 -3.38 21.39 -28.66
N VAL A 266 -3.44 20.19 -28.07
CA VAL A 266 -2.45 19.14 -28.33
C VAL A 266 -2.48 18.74 -29.81
N VAL A 267 -3.65 18.43 -30.36
CA VAL A 267 -3.82 18.05 -31.77
C VAL A 267 -3.38 19.17 -32.70
N PHE A 268 -3.75 20.41 -32.40
CA PHE A 268 -3.35 21.59 -33.16
C PHE A 268 -1.83 21.72 -33.27
N VAL A 269 -1.09 21.58 -32.16
CA VAL A 269 0.38 21.64 -32.18
C VAL A 269 0.96 20.50 -33.02
N THR A 270 0.38 19.30 -32.95
CA THR A 270 0.81 18.15 -33.76
C THR A 270 0.55 18.35 -35.26
N ILE A 271 -0.60 18.90 -35.65
CA ILE A 271 -0.94 19.14 -37.08
C ILE A 271 -0.06 20.25 -37.68
N PHE A 272 0.21 21.30 -36.91
CA PHE A 272 0.94 22.49 -37.36
C PHE A 272 2.39 22.54 -36.83
N GLU A 273 3.07 21.38 -36.79
CA GLU A 273 4.42 21.19 -36.24
C GLU A 273 5.48 22.18 -36.76
N ARG A 274 5.28 22.73 -37.96
CA ARG A 274 6.21 23.66 -38.62
C ARG A 274 6.27 25.05 -37.98
N TYR A 275 5.33 25.39 -37.11
CA TYR A 275 5.24 26.69 -36.45
C TYR A 275 5.73 26.63 -35.01
N ASP A 276 6.31 27.73 -34.49
CA ASP A 276 6.63 27.82 -33.07
C ASP A 276 5.37 28.07 -32.22
N LEU A 277 4.70 26.98 -31.87
CA LEU A 277 3.44 26.99 -31.12
C LEU A 277 3.64 26.66 -29.63
N THR A 278 4.88 26.73 -29.11
CA THR A 278 5.14 26.52 -27.68
C THR A 278 4.30 27.41 -26.75
N PRO A 279 4.02 28.69 -27.07
CA PRO A 279 3.15 29.51 -26.24
C PRO A 279 1.72 28.95 -26.07
N ILE A 280 1.25 28.13 -27.03
CA ILE A 280 -0.10 27.58 -27.02
C ILE A 280 -0.23 26.42 -26.03
N CYS A 281 0.84 25.64 -25.82
CA CYS A 281 0.86 24.65 -24.74
C CYS A 281 0.65 25.28 -23.35
N GLY A 282 0.94 26.57 -23.18
CA GLY A 282 0.67 27.31 -21.93
C GLY A 282 -0.81 27.57 -21.67
N ARG A 283 -1.69 27.42 -22.68
CA ARG A 283 -3.15 27.59 -22.57
C ARG A 283 -3.89 26.33 -22.13
N ILE A 284 -3.18 25.19 -22.06
CA ILE A 284 -3.73 23.91 -21.65
C ILE A 284 -3.81 23.87 -20.11
N GLU A 285 -5.01 23.59 -19.58
CA GLU A 285 -5.24 23.54 -18.14
C GLU A 285 -4.71 22.24 -17.53
N SER A 286 -4.90 21.11 -18.22
CA SER A 286 -4.42 19.80 -17.79
C SER A 286 -2.89 19.69 -17.87
N ASP A 287 -2.24 19.41 -16.73
CA ASP A 287 -0.80 19.12 -16.67
C ASP A 287 -0.39 17.96 -17.58
N LEU A 288 -1.24 16.94 -17.71
CA LEU A 288 -0.98 15.79 -18.57
C LEU A 288 -0.93 16.20 -20.04
N TYR A 289 -1.96 16.92 -20.52
CA TYR A 289 -2.02 17.37 -21.91
C TYR A 289 -0.97 18.44 -22.21
N ARG A 290 -0.67 19.31 -21.24
CA ARG A 290 0.39 20.30 -21.36
C ARG A 290 1.75 19.63 -21.50
N PHE A 291 2.02 18.58 -20.72
CA PHE A 291 3.23 17.78 -20.86
C PHE A 291 3.31 17.12 -22.24
N SER A 292 2.22 16.50 -22.71
CA SER A 292 2.16 15.89 -24.05
C SER A 292 2.38 16.93 -25.17
N CYS A 293 1.76 18.11 -25.07
CA CYS A 293 1.95 19.22 -26.02
C CYS A 293 3.42 19.66 -26.09
N MET A 294 4.08 19.77 -24.94
CA MET A 294 5.50 20.13 -24.87
C MET A 294 6.43 19.03 -25.39
N GLN A 295 6.02 17.75 -25.34
CA GLN A 295 6.77 16.64 -25.91
C GLN A 295 6.62 16.56 -27.43
N ALA A 296 5.43 16.82 -27.97
CA ALA A 296 5.16 16.76 -29.41
C ALA A 296 6.07 17.68 -30.25
N LYS A 297 6.67 18.72 -29.65
CA LYS A 297 7.62 19.64 -30.33
C LYS A 297 9.09 19.21 -30.21
N LYS A 298 9.42 18.25 -29.35
CA LYS A 298 10.82 17.84 -29.13
C LYS A 298 11.31 16.79 -30.14
N GLU A 299 10.41 16.23 -30.92
CA GLU A 299 10.68 15.33 -32.05
C GLU A 299 10.69 16.14 -33.35
#